data_AF-A0A2T4VR45-F1
#
_entry.id   AF-A0A2T4VR45-F1
#
_cell.length_a   1.000
_cell.length_b   1.000
_cell.length_c   1.000
_cell.angle_alpha   90.00
_cell.angle_beta   90.00
_cell.angle_gamma   90.00
#
_symmetry.space_group_name_H-M   'P 1'
#
loop_
_entity.id
_entity.type
_entity.pdbx_description
1 polymer ?
#
loop_
_entity_poly.entity_id
_entity_poly.type
_entity_poly.pdbx_seq_one_letter_code
_entity_poly.pdbx_strand_id
1 'polypeptide(L)'
;MMGIPLGLLYSNFGEWLLHRYVLHGLGRRHESFWSFHWHEHHQRSRRHAMVDEQYRGRMWSWSPQSKEVLGLAAIVVGHVPLLKRAPWFVATVWASTVLYYVVHRRAHLDPDWAREHLPWHYDHHMGRDQNANWCVTYPLFDYVMGTRRKYLGTPAMAEARVSAA
;
A
#
# COMPACT_ATOMS: atom_id res chain seq x y z
N MET A 1 -24.32 -4.32 -14.01
CA MET A 1 -22.89 -4.73 -14.09
C MET A 1 -21.90 -3.59 -13.89
N MET A 2 -22.32 -2.30 -13.87
CA MET A 2 -21.44 -1.14 -13.59
C MET A 2 -20.76 -1.16 -12.22
N GLY A 3 -21.25 -1.95 -11.25
CA GLY A 3 -20.65 -2.04 -9.92
C GLY A 3 -19.20 -2.53 -9.93
N ILE A 4 -18.81 -3.39 -10.87
CA ILE A 4 -17.43 -3.90 -10.98
C ILE A 4 -16.46 -2.79 -11.39
N PRO A 5 -16.60 -2.13 -12.57
CA PRO A 5 -15.67 -1.07 -12.95
C PRO A 5 -15.66 0.09 -11.95
N LEU A 6 -16.83 0.45 -11.38
CA LEU A 6 -16.89 1.48 -10.33
C LEU A 6 -16.17 1.04 -9.06
N GLY A 7 -16.28 -0.23 -8.66
CA GLY A 7 -15.59 -0.78 -7.51
C GLY A 7 -14.08 -0.76 -7.68
N LEU A 8 -13.57 -1.14 -8.87
CA LEU A 8 -12.14 -1.09 -9.18
C LEU A 8 -11.59 0.34 -9.13
N LEU A 9 -12.29 1.29 -9.77
CA LEU A 9 -11.91 2.72 -9.74
C LEU A 9 -11.93 3.27 -8.31
N TYR A 10 -13.00 2.98 -7.56
CA TYR A 10 -13.15 3.42 -6.18
C TYR A 10 -12.05 2.83 -5.27
N SER A 11 -11.74 1.54 -5.40
CA SER A 11 -10.71 0.89 -4.59
C SER A 11 -9.32 1.45 -4.88
N ASN A 12 -8.96 1.67 -6.15
CA ASN A 12 -7.66 2.25 -6.48
C ASN A 12 -7.53 3.71 -6.05
N PHE A 13 -8.61 4.49 -6.13
CA PHE A 13 -8.67 5.83 -5.53
C PHE A 13 -8.52 5.76 -4.01
N GLY A 14 -9.19 4.80 -3.37
CA GLY A 14 -9.11 4.56 -1.94
C GLY A 14 -7.69 4.24 -1.49
N GLU A 15 -6.96 3.41 -2.23
CA GLU A 15 -5.53 3.17 -2.00
C GLU A 15 -4.75 4.48 -2.02
N TRP A 16 -4.87 5.26 -3.09
CA TRP A 16 -4.17 6.55 -3.21
C TRP A 16 -4.48 7.49 -2.05
N LEU A 17 -5.76 7.64 -1.72
CA LEU A 17 -6.25 8.58 -0.70
C LEU A 17 -5.78 8.16 0.70
N LEU A 18 -6.04 6.91 1.08
CA LEU A 18 -5.71 6.40 2.40
C LEU A 18 -4.20 6.32 2.59
N HIS A 19 -3.46 5.86 1.58
CA HIS A 19 -2.01 5.75 1.69
C HIS A 19 -1.36 7.12 1.87
N ARG A 20 -1.79 8.12 1.09
CA ARG A 20 -1.27 9.49 1.19
C ARG A 20 -1.63 10.18 2.50
N TYR A 21 -2.93 10.24 2.83
CA TYR A 21 -3.40 11.12 3.90
C TYR A 21 -3.53 10.44 5.26
N VAL A 22 -3.82 9.13 5.28
CA VAL A 22 -3.93 8.37 6.52
C VAL A 22 -2.59 7.75 6.87
N LEU A 23 -2.06 6.89 6.00
CA LEU A 23 -0.86 6.11 6.31
C LEU A 23 0.41 6.98 6.36
N HIS A 24 0.63 7.88 5.39
CA HIS A 24 1.76 8.83 5.45
C HIS A 24 1.40 10.11 6.22
N GLY A 25 0.24 10.69 5.94
CA GLY A 25 -0.17 11.95 6.59
C GLY A 25 -0.28 11.84 8.11
N LEU A 26 -1.06 10.87 8.62
CA LEU A 26 -1.17 10.64 10.06
C LEU A 26 -0.01 9.78 10.59
N GLY A 27 0.46 8.80 9.82
CA GLY A 27 1.51 7.88 10.29
C GLY A 27 2.89 8.50 10.50
N ARG A 28 3.17 9.70 9.98
CA ARG A 28 4.37 10.44 10.38
C ARG A 28 4.34 10.90 11.84
N ARG A 29 3.17 10.98 12.47
CA ARG A 29 3.03 11.35 13.89
C ARG A 29 3.17 10.09 14.75
N HIS A 30 4.16 10.05 15.64
CA HIS A 30 4.46 8.85 16.45
C HIS A 30 3.28 8.36 17.30
N GLU A 31 2.47 9.27 17.84
CA GLU A 31 1.31 8.96 18.67
C GLU A 31 0.10 8.44 17.87
N SER A 32 0.13 8.54 16.53
CA SER A 32 -0.97 8.06 15.70
C SER A 32 -1.05 6.54 15.70
N PHE A 33 -2.27 6.00 15.68
CA PHE A 33 -2.48 4.58 15.41
C PHE A 33 -1.77 4.12 14.13
N TRP A 34 -1.70 4.99 13.12
CA TRP A 34 -1.10 4.73 11.80
C TRP A 34 0.43 4.86 11.77
N SER A 35 1.07 5.18 12.90
CA SER A 35 2.51 5.45 12.97
C SER A 35 3.38 4.28 12.53
N PHE A 36 2.85 3.07 12.66
CA PHE A 36 3.46 1.82 12.22
C PHE A 36 3.83 1.82 10.73
N HIS A 37 3.06 2.53 9.91
CA HIS A 37 3.28 2.51 8.48
C HIS A 37 4.57 3.26 8.10
N TRP A 38 4.80 4.43 8.69
CA TRP A 38 5.99 5.24 8.39
C TRP A 38 7.21 4.78 9.21
N HIS A 39 7.05 4.66 10.52
CA HIS A 39 8.16 4.44 11.47
C HIS A 39 8.55 2.98 11.66
N GLU A 40 7.78 2.03 11.14
CA GLU A 40 8.14 0.62 11.18
C GLU A 40 8.25 0.06 9.76
N HIS A 41 7.14 0.02 9.03
CA HIS A 41 7.07 -0.60 7.71
C HIS A 41 7.94 0.07 6.65
N HIS A 42 7.81 1.39 6.46
CA HIS A 42 8.66 2.14 5.53
C HIS A 42 10.13 2.10 5.93
N GLN A 43 10.42 2.37 7.20
CA GLN A 43 11.79 2.40 7.71
C GLN A 43 12.49 1.05 7.54
N ARG A 44 11.82 -0.07 7.89
CA ARG A 44 12.35 -1.42 7.71
C ARG A 44 12.54 -1.76 6.25
N SER A 45 11.50 -1.59 5.43
CA SER A 45 11.57 -1.84 3.99
C SER A 45 12.74 -1.08 3.36
N ARG A 46 12.93 0.19 3.73
CA ARG A 46 14.01 1.01 3.19
C ARG A 46 15.40 0.54 3.61
N ARG A 47 15.58 0.12 4.86
CA ARG A 47 16.86 -0.41 5.40
C ARG A 47 17.18 -1.82 4.89
N HIS A 48 16.16 -2.61 4.57
CA HIS A 48 16.29 -4.02 4.19
C HIS A 48 15.92 -4.26 2.72
N ALA A 49 16.20 -3.28 1.86
CA ALA A 49 16.05 -3.41 0.40
C ALA A 49 14.68 -3.93 -0.07
N MET A 50 13.61 -3.33 0.44
CA MET A 50 12.18 -3.66 0.29
C MET A 50 11.66 -4.76 1.23
N VAL A 51 12.53 -5.57 1.84
CA VAL A 51 12.09 -6.66 2.71
C VAL A 51 11.46 -6.11 3.99
N ASP A 52 10.31 -6.66 4.37
CA ASP A 52 9.70 -6.42 5.68
C ASP A 52 9.30 -7.72 6.36
N GLU A 53 10.10 -8.13 7.34
CA GLU A 53 9.95 -9.41 8.02
C GLU A 53 8.69 -9.52 8.86
N GLN A 54 8.00 -8.41 9.14
CA GLN A 54 6.75 -8.45 9.87
C GLN A 54 5.74 -9.40 9.22
N TYR A 55 5.77 -9.53 7.89
CA TYR A 55 4.85 -10.36 7.12
C TYR A 55 5.13 -11.86 7.25
N ARG A 56 6.26 -12.26 7.84
CA ARG A 56 6.56 -13.65 8.24
C ARG A 56 5.97 -13.98 9.61
N GLY A 57 5.56 -12.97 10.37
CA GLY A 57 4.97 -13.10 11.69
C GLY A 57 3.55 -13.66 11.67
N ARG A 58 3.03 -13.87 12.89
CA ARG A 58 1.66 -14.32 13.12
C ARG A 58 0.71 -13.13 13.05
N MET A 59 -0.42 -13.27 12.37
CA MET A 59 -1.41 -12.17 12.19
C MET A 59 -2.12 -11.74 13.48
N TRP A 60 -2.02 -12.51 14.57
CA TRP A 60 -2.65 -12.20 15.86
C TRP A 60 -1.72 -11.51 16.86
N SER A 61 -0.44 -11.30 16.54
CA SER A 61 0.43 -10.47 17.38
C SER A 61 0.17 -9.00 17.09
N TRP A 62 0.27 -8.14 18.11
CA TRP A 62 0.16 -6.69 17.93
C TRP A 62 1.38 -6.17 17.17
N SER A 63 1.26 -6.11 15.85
CA SER A 63 2.33 -5.83 14.90
C SER A 63 1.83 -4.88 13.80
N PRO A 64 2.71 -4.28 12.98
CA PRO A 64 2.22 -3.45 11.87
C PRO A 64 1.33 -4.26 10.90
N GLN A 65 1.57 -5.57 10.73
CA GLN A 65 0.78 -6.47 9.91
C GLN A 65 -0.63 -6.63 10.47
N SER A 66 -0.78 -6.84 11.79
CA SER A 66 -2.10 -6.94 12.40
C SER A 66 -2.85 -5.60 12.33
N LYS A 67 -2.17 -4.47 12.48
CA LYS A 67 -2.76 -3.13 12.35
C LYS A 67 -3.22 -2.85 10.91
N GLU A 68 -2.44 -3.26 9.91
CA GLU A 68 -2.86 -3.23 8.51
C GLU A 68 -4.14 -4.06 8.31
N VAL A 69 -4.14 -5.31 8.77
CA VAL A 69 -5.32 -6.20 8.69
C VAL A 69 -6.54 -5.58 9.37
N LEU A 70 -6.38 -4.91 10.53
CA LEU A 70 -7.47 -4.19 11.19
C LEU A 70 -8.00 -3.03 10.35
N GLY A 71 -7.12 -2.25 9.70
CA GLY A 71 -7.53 -1.19 8.76
C GLY A 71 -8.30 -1.75 7.57
N LEU A 72 -7.84 -2.86 6.98
CA LEU A 72 -8.52 -3.52 5.86
C LEU A 72 -9.86 -4.13 6.30
N ALA A 73 -9.95 -4.69 7.51
CA ALA A 73 -11.19 -5.19 8.08
C ALA A 73 -12.22 -4.05 8.28
N ALA A 74 -11.76 -2.86 8.70
CA ALA A 74 -12.62 -1.68 8.80
C ALA A 74 -13.19 -1.27 7.42
N ILE A 75 -12.40 -1.39 6.34
CA ILE A 75 -12.91 -1.18 4.97
C ILE A 75 -13.98 -2.22 4.64
N VAL A 76 -13.74 -3.51 4.89
CA VAL A 76 -14.70 -4.59 4.59
C VAL A 76 -16.02 -4.35 5.32
N VAL A 77 -15.96 -4.15 6.65
CA VAL A 77 -17.14 -3.92 7.50
C VAL A 77 -17.85 -2.63 7.13
N GLY A 78 -17.11 -1.55 6.85
CA GLY A 78 -17.66 -0.25 6.47
C GLY A 78 -18.52 -0.28 5.20
N HIS A 79 -18.30 -1.27 4.32
CA HIS A 79 -19.08 -1.42 3.08
C HIS A 79 -20.29 -2.37 3.20
N VAL A 80 -20.46 -3.07 4.32
CA VAL A 80 -21.60 -3.98 4.57
C VAL A 80 -22.96 -3.29 4.36
N PRO A 81 -23.21 -2.04 4.80
CA PRO A 81 -24.50 -1.37 4.59
C PRO A 81 -24.91 -1.25 3.11
N LEU A 82 -23.95 -1.26 2.18
CA LEU A 82 -24.22 -1.14 0.74
C LEU A 82 -24.53 -2.48 0.05
N LEU A 83 -24.35 -3.62 0.74
CA LEU A 83 -24.38 -4.95 0.12
C LEU A 83 -25.73 -5.25 -0.56
N LYS A 84 -26.85 -4.85 0.05
CA LYS A 84 -28.19 -5.05 -0.52
C LYS A 84 -28.45 -4.19 -1.75
N ARG A 85 -27.85 -2.99 -1.83
CA ARG A 85 -28.12 -1.99 -2.88
C ARG A 85 -27.16 -2.13 -4.06
N ALA A 86 -25.91 -2.45 -3.78
CA ALA A 86 -24.83 -2.49 -4.76
C ALA A 86 -23.90 -3.71 -4.55
N PRO A 87 -24.43 -4.95 -4.61
CA PRO A 87 -23.68 -6.15 -4.24
C PRO A 87 -22.40 -6.34 -5.05
N TRP A 88 -22.44 -6.08 -6.36
CA TRP A 88 -21.27 -6.20 -7.23
C TRP A 88 -20.21 -5.14 -6.97
N PHE A 89 -20.61 -3.94 -6.54
CA PHE A 89 -19.65 -2.92 -6.11
C PHE A 89 -18.96 -3.37 -4.82
N VAL A 90 -19.73 -3.77 -3.81
CA VAL A 90 -19.19 -4.22 -2.52
C VAL A 90 -18.28 -5.45 -2.70
N ALA A 91 -18.70 -6.44 -3.47
CA ALA A 91 -17.88 -7.62 -3.79
C ALA A 91 -16.57 -7.23 -4.46
N THR A 92 -16.59 -6.24 -5.36
CA THR A 92 -15.38 -5.75 -6.03
C THR A 92 -14.45 -5.02 -5.07
N VAL A 93 -15.01 -4.19 -4.16
CA VAL A 93 -14.22 -3.53 -3.11
C VAL A 93 -13.56 -4.55 -2.22
N TRP A 94 -14.30 -5.57 -1.76
CA TRP A 94 -13.73 -6.63 -0.92
C TRP A 94 -12.66 -7.45 -1.65
N ALA A 95 -12.90 -7.83 -2.90
CA ALA A 95 -11.91 -8.51 -3.73
C ALA A 95 -10.64 -7.66 -3.90
N SER A 96 -10.79 -6.35 -4.11
CA SER A 96 -9.67 -5.41 -4.24
C SER A 96 -8.92 -5.25 -2.91
N THR A 97 -9.62 -5.21 -1.77
CA THR A 97 -9.00 -5.19 -0.43
C THR A 97 -8.17 -6.44 -0.16
N VAL A 98 -8.67 -7.63 -0.55
CA VAL A 98 -7.91 -8.88 -0.43
C VAL A 98 -6.71 -8.86 -1.37
N LEU A 99 -6.90 -8.44 -2.63
CA LEU A 99 -5.83 -8.34 -3.61
C LEU A 99 -4.72 -7.41 -3.11
N TYR A 100 -5.09 -6.22 -2.61
CA TYR A 100 -4.17 -5.26 -1.99
C TYR A 100 -3.27 -5.95 -0.96
N TYR A 101 -3.86 -6.63 0.03
CA TYR A 101 -3.07 -7.29 1.06
C TYR A 101 -2.14 -8.37 0.51
N VAL A 102 -2.65 -9.20 -0.42
CA VAL A 102 -1.88 -10.29 -1.01
C VAL A 102 -0.66 -9.76 -1.77
N VAL A 103 -0.86 -8.78 -2.65
CA VAL A 103 0.23 -8.27 -3.49
C VAL A 103 1.17 -7.36 -2.71
N HIS A 104 0.65 -6.60 -1.74
CA HIS A 104 1.45 -5.80 -0.82
C HIS A 104 2.37 -6.69 0.01
N ARG A 105 1.81 -7.69 0.70
CA ARG A 105 2.58 -8.67 1.47
C ARG A 105 3.60 -9.39 0.60
N ARG A 106 3.22 -9.82 -0.60
CA ARG A 106 4.15 -10.51 -1.51
C ARG A 106 5.32 -9.60 -1.89
N ALA A 107 5.07 -8.33 -2.20
CA ALA A 107 6.12 -7.40 -2.59
C ALA A 107 7.20 -7.21 -1.52
N HIS A 108 6.84 -7.31 -0.24
CA HIS A 108 7.77 -7.20 0.88
C HIS A 108 8.41 -8.53 1.30
N LEU A 109 7.92 -9.66 0.80
CA LEU A 109 8.53 -10.98 1.00
C LEU A 109 9.39 -11.42 -0.19
N ASP A 110 9.09 -10.91 -1.38
CA ASP A 110 9.75 -11.18 -2.65
C ASP A 110 10.01 -9.86 -3.39
N PRO A 111 11.10 -9.14 -3.05
CA PRO A 111 11.45 -7.87 -3.68
C PRO A 111 11.68 -7.95 -5.18
N ASP A 112 12.18 -9.06 -5.69
CA ASP A 112 12.44 -9.22 -7.13
C ASP A 112 11.12 -9.33 -7.89
N TRP A 113 10.15 -10.09 -7.36
CA TRP A 113 8.78 -10.08 -7.88
C TRP A 113 8.18 -8.68 -7.83
N ALA A 114 8.39 -7.93 -6.73
CA ALA A 114 7.90 -6.56 -6.60
C ALA A 114 8.46 -5.62 -7.67
N ARG A 115 9.76 -5.72 -7.98
CA ARG A 115 10.42 -4.89 -9.01
C ARG A 115 9.84 -5.13 -10.39
N GLU A 116 9.51 -6.37 -10.70
CA GLU A 116 8.96 -6.74 -12.01
C GLU A 116 7.46 -6.41 -12.11
N HIS A 117 6.67 -6.73 -11.09
CA HIS A 117 5.21 -6.70 -11.17
C HIS A 117 4.59 -5.44 -10.56
N LEU A 118 5.22 -4.87 -9.53
CA LEU A 118 4.76 -3.66 -8.84
C LEU A 118 5.87 -2.59 -8.77
N PRO A 119 6.50 -2.20 -9.89
CA PRO A 119 7.63 -1.27 -9.87
C PRO A 119 7.28 0.09 -9.25
N TRP A 120 6.02 0.51 -9.29
CA TRP A 120 5.56 1.72 -8.60
C TRP A 120 5.60 1.61 -7.08
N HIS A 121 5.22 0.46 -6.52
CA HIS A 121 5.29 0.21 -5.09
C HIS A 121 6.75 0.05 -4.64
N TYR A 122 7.58 -0.58 -5.47
CA TYR A 122 9.03 -0.60 -5.24
C TYR A 122 9.62 0.82 -5.22
N ASP A 123 9.25 1.65 -6.20
CA ASP A 123 9.64 3.06 -6.26
C ASP A 123 9.15 3.86 -5.04
N HIS A 124 7.96 3.55 -4.51
CA HIS A 124 7.41 4.19 -3.32
C HIS A 124 8.35 4.02 -2.11
N HIS A 125 8.80 2.79 -1.85
CA HIS A 125 9.66 2.51 -0.71
C HIS A 125 11.12 2.87 -0.97
N MET A 126 11.63 2.59 -2.17
CA MET A 126 13.07 2.62 -2.46
C MET A 126 13.51 3.85 -3.24
N GLY A 127 12.57 4.62 -3.79
CA GLY A 127 12.83 5.84 -4.53
C GLY A 127 13.35 6.98 -3.65
N ARG A 128 13.88 8.02 -4.30
CA ARG A 128 14.37 9.21 -3.60
C ARG A 128 13.25 9.95 -2.86
N ASP A 129 12.06 10.02 -3.47
CA ASP A 129 10.86 10.61 -2.89
C ASP A 129 9.87 9.51 -2.48
N GLN A 130 9.67 9.35 -1.17
CA GLN A 130 8.68 8.42 -0.60
C GLN A 130 7.28 9.05 -0.47
N ASN A 131 7.12 10.35 -0.79
CA ASN A 131 5.81 11.02 -0.83
C ASN A 131 5.20 11.00 -2.25
N ALA A 132 5.35 9.87 -2.94
CA ALA A 132 4.92 9.64 -4.30
C ALA A 132 4.62 8.15 -4.50
N ASN A 133 3.90 7.76 -5.57
CA ASN A 133 3.54 6.37 -5.86
C ASN A 133 2.68 5.71 -4.77
N TRP A 134 1.51 6.27 -4.49
CA TRP A 134 0.64 5.87 -3.38
C TRP A 134 -0.18 4.60 -3.62
N CYS A 135 -0.48 4.25 -4.87
CA CYS A 135 -1.25 3.04 -5.12
C CYS A 135 -0.36 1.80 -5.01
N VAL A 136 -0.90 0.69 -4.53
CA VAL A 136 -0.15 -0.57 -4.38
C VAL A 136 -0.55 -1.56 -5.45
N THR A 137 -1.85 -1.78 -5.68
CA THR A 137 -2.33 -2.80 -6.62
C THR A 137 -2.07 -2.42 -8.07
N TYR A 138 -2.36 -1.17 -8.44
CA TYR A 138 -2.18 -0.62 -9.78
C TYR A 138 -1.94 0.90 -9.67
N PRO A 139 -1.13 1.54 -10.52
CA PRO A 139 -0.75 2.94 -10.35
C PRO A 139 -1.74 3.95 -10.98
N LEU A 140 -3.00 3.58 -11.22
CA LEU A 140 -3.93 4.42 -11.99
C LEU A 140 -4.10 5.80 -11.34
N PHE A 141 -4.45 5.86 -10.06
CA PHE A 141 -4.62 7.15 -9.40
C PHE A 141 -3.31 7.91 -9.15
N ASP A 142 -2.16 7.23 -9.16
CA ASP A 142 -0.88 7.94 -9.23
C ASP A 142 -0.66 8.67 -10.55
N TYR A 143 -1.13 8.12 -11.66
CA TYR A 143 -1.10 8.82 -12.94
C TYR A 143 -2.14 9.94 -12.99
N VAL A 144 -3.38 9.66 -12.59
CA VAL A 144 -4.48 10.66 -12.58
C VAL A 144 -4.11 11.87 -11.72
N MET A 145 -3.49 11.64 -10.56
CA MET A 145 -3.14 12.70 -9.61
C MET A 145 -1.71 13.25 -9.81
N GLY A 146 -0.97 12.77 -10.81
CA GLY A 146 0.38 13.24 -11.12
C GLY A 146 1.43 12.88 -10.06
N THR A 147 1.19 11.86 -9.24
CA THR A 147 2.08 11.39 -8.16
C THR A 147 2.96 10.21 -8.52
N ARG A 148 2.88 9.67 -9.75
CA ARG A 148 3.84 8.65 -10.22
C ARG A 148 5.25 9.25 -10.40
N ARG A 149 6.26 8.63 -9.79
CA ARG A 149 7.70 8.94 -9.91
C ARG A 149 8.51 7.67 -10.12
N LYS A 150 9.12 7.51 -11.30
CA LYS A 150 9.90 6.32 -11.69
C LYS A 150 11.34 6.44 -11.20
N TYR A 151 11.81 5.49 -10.41
CA TYR A 151 13.18 5.47 -9.88
C TYR A 151 13.93 4.18 -10.23
N LEU A 152 13.22 3.06 -10.37
CA LEU A 152 13.81 1.76 -10.67
C LEU A 152 14.65 1.81 -11.94
N GLY A 153 15.92 1.39 -11.83
CA GLY A 153 16.90 1.44 -12.92
C GLY A 153 17.54 2.80 -13.16
N THR A 154 17.24 3.83 -12.35
CA THR A 154 17.84 5.16 -12.47
C THR A 154 18.99 5.38 -11.47
N PRO A 155 19.96 6.27 -11.75
CA PRO A 155 20.99 6.65 -10.80
C PRO A 155 20.44 7.18 -9.46
N ALA A 156 19.31 7.92 -9.52
CA ALA A 156 18.65 8.46 -8.34
C ALA A 156 18.19 7.38 -7.33
N MET A 157 17.91 6.15 -7.79
CA MET A 157 17.61 5.04 -6.87
C MET A 157 18.88 4.52 -6.16
N ALA A 158 20.01 4.47 -6.86
CA ALA A 158 21.28 4.04 -6.28
C ALA A 158 21.73 5.00 -5.18
N GLU A 159 21.66 6.30 -5.43
CA GLU A 159 21.95 7.36 -4.43
C GLU A 159 21.04 7.23 -3.20
N ALA A 160 19.74 7.02 -3.42
CA ALA A 160 18.75 6.97 -2.35
C ALA A 160 18.88 5.71 -1.46
N ARG A 161 19.55 4.65 -1.94
CA ARG A 161 19.93 3.47 -1.15
C ARG A 161 21.15 3.72 -0.27
N VAL A 162 22.14 4.46 -0.76
CA VAL A 162 23.33 4.84 0.03
C VAL A 162 22.93 5.68 1.24
N SER A 163 21.99 6.62 1.08
CA SER A 163 21.49 7.44 2.21
C SER A 163 20.65 6.69 3.24
N ALA A 164 20.22 5.46 2.94
CA ALA A 164 19.36 4.65 3.80
C ALA A 164 20.10 3.57 4.59
N ALA A 165 21.36 3.28 4.21
CA ALA A 165 22.26 2.35 4.88
C ALA A 165 22.99 3.04 6.04
#